data_AF-A0A9X3HJE7-F1
#
_entry.id   AF-A0A9X3HJE7-F1
#
_cell.length_a   1.000
_cell.length_b   1.000
_cell.length_c   1.000
_cell.angle_alpha   90.00
_cell.angle_beta   90.00
_cell.angle_gamma   90.00
#
_symmetry.space_group_name_H-M   'P 1'
#
loop_
_entity.id
_entity.type
_entity.pdbx_description
1 polymer ?
#
loop_
_entity_poly.entity_id
_entity_poly.type
_entity_poly.pdbx_seq_one_letter_code
_entity_poly.pdbx_strand_id
1 'polypeptide(L)'
;MDAERILKNFKHSKELKPSIIRMNTLEEKEDELFISSMRKLHVEEQDVRNIIAWREIYTYLEKCADACEHVADIVGSVAMKNS
;
A
#
# COMPACT_ATOMS: atom_id res chain seq x y z
N MET A 1 1.66 -22.70 -13.60
CA MET A 1 1.88 -22.22 -14.98
C MET A 1 1.61 -20.71 -15.16
N ASP A 2 0.84 -20.04 -14.30
CA ASP A 2 0.54 -18.60 -14.49
C ASP A 2 1.55 -17.62 -13.89
N ALA A 3 2.27 -17.98 -12.81
CA ALA A 3 3.24 -17.10 -12.17
C ALA A 3 4.43 -16.73 -13.08
N GLU A 4 4.98 -17.69 -13.84
CA GLU A 4 6.08 -17.44 -14.78
C GLU A 4 5.67 -16.56 -15.96
N ARG A 5 4.43 -16.66 -16.43
CA ARG A 5 3.90 -15.85 -17.53
C ARG A 5 3.67 -14.40 -17.11
N ILE A 6 3.18 -14.21 -15.89
CA ILE A 6 3.06 -12.88 -15.27
C ILE A 6 4.45 -12.24 -15.12
N LEU A 7 5.42 -12.98 -14.57
CA LEU A 7 6.81 -12.52 -14.42
C LEU A 7 7.51 -12.20 -15.75
N LYS A 8 7.28 -12.99 -16.82
CA LYS A 8 7.84 -12.73 -18.16
C LYS A 8 7.31 -11.43 -18.77
N ASN A 9 6.04 -11.09 -18.55
CA ASN A 9 5.47 -9.83 -19.03
C ASN A 9 6.03 -8.62 -18.25
N PHE A 10 6.33 -8.79 -16.96
CA PHE A 10 6.97 -7.76 -16.15
C PHE A 10 8.42 -7.48 -16.56
N LYS A 11 9.17 -8.50 -17.00
CA LYS A 11 10.57 -8.39 -17.44
C LYS A 11 10.81 -7.41 -18.60
N HIS A 12 9.78 -7.13 -19.40
CA HIS A 12 9.84 -6.23 -20.56
C HIS A 12 9.04 -4.93 -20.38
N SER A 13 8.46 -4.71 -19.20
CA SER A 13 7.68 -3.51 -18.92
C SER A 13 8.60 -2.34 -18.57
N LYS A 14 8.80 -1.42 -19.52
CA LYS A 14 9.41 -0.10 -19.25
C LYS A 14 8.65 0.71 -18.19
N GLU A 15 7.39 0.34 -17.95
CA GLU A 15 6.47 0.97 -17.00
C GLU A 15 6.60 0.43 -15.57
N LEU A 16 7.35 -0.65 -15.33
CA LEU A 16 7.43 -1.28 -14.01
C LEU A 16 8.09 -0.37 -12.96
N LYS A 17 9.25 0.21 -13.29
CA LYS A 17 9.93 1.15 -12.37
C LYS A 17 9.08 2.39 -12.04
N PRO A 18 8.49 3.10 -13.03
CA PRO A 18 7.56 4.19 -12.75
C PRO A 18 6.36 3.76 -11.88
N SER A 19 5.83 2.55 -12.09
CA SER A 19 4.70 2.03 -11.32
C SER A 19 5.06 1.78 -9.84
N ILE A 20 6.24 1.22 -9.57
CA ILE A 20 6.74 1.01 -8.20
C ILE A 20 6.94 2.36 -7.50
N ILE A 21 7.62 3.32 -8.15
CA ILE A 21 7.82 4.66 -7.59
C ILE A 21 6.46 5.32 -7.27
N ARG A 22 5.50 5.23 -8.19
CA ARG A 22 4.15 5.79 -7.99
C ARG A 22 3.43 5.14 -6.82
N MET A 23 3.65 3.85 -6.59
CA MET A 23 3.02 3.14 -5.49
C MET A 23 3.62 3.55 -4.14
N ASN A 24 4.95 3.66 -4.03
CA ASN A 24 5.59 4.17 -2.81
C ASN A 24 5.13 5.61 -2.51
N THR A 25 5.00 6.48 -3.51
CA THR A 25 4.43 7.83 -3.31
C THR A 25 2.96 7.82 -2.87
N LEU A 26 2.20 6.77 -3.20
CA LEU A 26 0.82 6.64 -2.74
C LEU A 26 0.75 6.09 -1.32
N GLU A 27 1.63 5.16 -0.95
CA GLU A 27 1.77 4.64 0.41
C GLU A 27 2.21 5.75 1.38
N GLU A 28 3.24 6.53 1.06
CA GLU A 28 3.67 7.66 1.91
C GLU A 28 2.52 8.65 2.20
N LYS A 29 1.62 8.85 1.23
CA LYS A 29 0.43 9.69 1.40
C LYS A 29 -0.66 9.02 2.22
N GLU A 30 -0.78 7.71 2.12
CA GLU A 30 -1.75 6.93 2.87
C GLU A 30 -1.35 6.89 4.35
N ASP A 31 -0.08 6.67 4.67
CA ASP A 31 0.50 6.79 6.01
C ASP A 31 0.22 8.16 6.65
N GLU A 32 0.47 9.25 5.91
CA GLU A 32 0.17 10.61 6.37
C GLU A 32 -1.32 10.80 6.66
N LEU A 33 -2.19 10.27 5.80
CA LEU A 33 -3.64 10.32 5.97
C LEU A 33 -4.09 9.46 7.15
N PHE A 34 -3.50 8.29 7.35
CA PHE A 34 -3.79 7.40 8.47
C PHE A 34 -3.45 8.08 9.79
N ILE A 35 -2.23 8.63 9.93
CA ILE A 35 -1.78 9.32 11.15
C ILE A 35 -2.68 10.52 11.45
N SER A 36 -2.94 11.35 10.44
CA SER A 36 -3.77 12.55 10.62
C SER A 36 -5.23 12.20 10.95
N SER A 37 -5.80 11.17 10.32
CA SER A 37 -7.16 10.69 10.58
C SER A 37 -7.28 10.05 11.95
N MET A 38 -6.31 9.22 12.38
CA MET A 38 -6.28 8.62 13.70
C MET A 38 -6.15 9.67 14.80
N ARG A 39 -5.30 10.69 14.61
CA ARG A 39 -5.21 11.82 15.53
C ARG A 39 -6.54 12.55 15.63
N LYS A 40 -7.14 12.89 14.49
CA LYS A 40 -8.43 13.60 14.44
C LYS A 40 -9.52 12.80 15.15
N LEU A 41 -9.59 11.49 14.90
CA LEU A 41 -10.55 10.59 15.52
C LEU A 41 -10.47 10.62 17.04
N HIS A 42 -9.27 10.55 17.61
CA HIS A 42 -9.11 10.51 19.07
C HIS A 42 -9.19 11.88 19.75
N VAL A 43 -9.08 12.98 18.99
CA VAL A 43 -9.17 14.35 19.51
C VAL A 43 -10.59 14.91 19.42
N GLU A 44 -11.32 14.62 18.33
CA GLU A 44 -12.59 15.27 18.03
C GLU A 44 -13.82 14.39 18.32
N GLU A 45 -13.73 13.05 18.18
CA GLU A 45 -14.86 12.16 18.41
C GLU A 45 -15.04 11.83 19.90
N GLN A 46 -16.30 11.80 20.34
CA GLN A 46 -16.68 11.54 21.73
C GLN A 46 -17.47 10.22 21.88
N ASP A 47 -18.16 9.76 20.83
CA ASP A 47 -18.82 8.45 20.85
C ASP A 47 -17.78 7.33 20.67
N VAL A 48 -17.57 6.57 21.74
CA VAL A 48 -16.67 5.43 21.78
C VAL A 48 -16.96 4.40 20.68
N ARG A 49 -18.22 4.22 20.29
CA ARG A 49 -18.56 3.29 19.19
C ARG A 49 -18.01 3.78 17.86
N ASN A 50 -18.08 5.09 17.61
CA ASN A 50 -17.50 5.68 16.41
C ASN A 50 -15.97 5.58 16.43
N ILE A 51 -15.33 5.81 17.58
CA ILE A 51 -13.88 5.65 17.74
C ILE A 51 -13.47 4.22 17.40
N ILE A 52 -14.16 3.21 17.93
CA ILE A 52 -13.85 1.81 17.65
C ILE A 52 -14.05 1.50 16.17
N ALA A 53 -15.20 1.85 15.61
CA ALA A 53 -15.55 1.55 14.21
C ALA A 53 -14.57 2.20 13.22
N TRP A 54 -14.29 3.50 13.38
CA TRP A 54 -13.38 4.22 12.48
C TRP A 54 -11.93 3.80 12.65
N ARG A 55 -11.50 3.48 13.88
CA ARG A 55 -10.17 2.92 14.11
C ARG A 55 -9.99 1.60 13.36
N GLU A 56 -10.97 0.70 13.43
CA GLU A 56 -10.90 -0.56 12.68
C GLU A 56 -10.87 -0.31 11.18
N ILE A 57 -11.75 0.56 10.66
CA ILE A 57 -11.80 0.89 9.23
C ILE A 57 -10.45 1.43 8.74
N TYR A 58 -9.90 2.45 9.41
CA TYR A 58 -8.60 3.02 9.02
C TYR A 58 -7.48 1.99 9.12
N THR A 59 -7.48 1.13 10.15
CA THR A 59 -6.49 0.06 10.30
C THR A 59 -6.58 -0.98 9.16
N TYR A 60 -7.78 -1.27 8.66
CA TYR A 60 -7.94 -2.19 7.54
C TYR A 60 -7.57 -1.57 6.18
N LEU A 61 -7.77 -0.26 6.03
CA LEU A 61 -7.32 0.46 4.84
C LEU A 61 -5.80 0.48 4.75
N GLU A 62 -5.13 0.83 5.84
CA GLU A 62 -3.67 0.81 5.98
C GLU A 62 -3.09 -0.57 5.62
N LYS A 63 -3.63 -1.63 6.22
CA LYS A 63 -3.18 -3.01 5.93
C LYS A 63 -3.37 -3.41 4.47
N CYS A 64 -4.37 -2.85 3.80
CA CYS A 64 -4.59 -3.11 2.38
C CYS A 64 -3.55 -2.39 1.51
N ALA A 65 -3.21 -1.15 1.87
CA ALA A 65 -2.17 -0.38 1.19
C ALA A 65 -0.78 -1.01 1.38
N ASP A 66 -0.39 -1.34 2.62
CA ASP A 66 0.86 -2.05 2.97
C ASP A 66 0.99 -3.39 2.23
N ALA A 67 -0.11 -4.15 2.14
CA ALA A 67 -0.11 -5.40 1.36
C ALA A 67 0.13 -5.16 -0.13
N CYS A 68 -0.40 -4.08 -0.70
CA CYS A 68 -0.13 -3.70 -2.08
C CYS A 68 1.33 -3.27 -2.26
N GLU A 69 1.86 -2.50 -1.31
CA GLU A 69 3.25 -2.05 -1.29
C GLU A 69 4.22 -3.23 -1.29
N HIS A 70 4.05 -4.13 -0.33
CA HIS A 70 4.88 -5.31 -0.18
C HIS A 70 4.92 -6.19 -1.44
N VAL A 71 3.79 -6.31 -2.15
CA VAL A 71 3.74 -7.05 -3.41
C VAL A 71 4.60 -6.38 -4.48
N ALA A 72 4.51 -5.05 -4.68
CA ALA A 72 5.31 -4.45 -5.74
C ALA A 72 6.79 -4.28 -5.35
N ASP A 73 7.12 -4.24 -4.07
CA ASP A 73 8.50 -4.38 -3.59
C ASP A 73 9.11 -5.73 -3.95
N ILE A 74 8.37 -6.82 -3.72
CA ILE A 74 8.78 -8.17 -4.13
C ILE A 74 8.96 -8.21 -5.66
N VAL A 75 7.99 -7.70 -6.42
CA VAL A 75 8.06 -7.68 -7.89
C VAL A 75 9.26 -6.86 -8.36
N GLY A 76 9.51 -5.69 -7.75
CA GLY A 76 10.65 -4.84 -8.03
C GLY A 76 11.98 -5.55 -7.76
N SER A 77 12.09 -6.19 -6.59
CA SER A 77 13.27 -6.96 -6.19
C SER A 77 13.57 -8.12 -7.14
N VAL A 78 12.54 -8.88 -7.52
CA VAL A 78 12.67 -10.00 -8.48
C VAL A 78 13.06 -9.49 -9.87
N ALA A 79 12.45 -8.40 -10.35
CA ALA A 79 12.77 -7.81 -11.65
C ALA A 79 14.22 -7.29 -11.71
N MET A 80 14.72 -6.70 -10.62
CA MET A 80 16.11 -6.22 -10.54
C MET A 80 17.13 -7.35 -10.46
N LYS A 81 16.85 -8.43 -9.72
CA LYS A 81 17.77 -9.58 -9.57
C LYS A 81 17.89 -10.45 -10.82
N ASN A 82 16.88 -10.42 -11.70
CA ASN A 82 16.83 -11.22 -12.93
C ASN A 82 17.09 -10.39 -14.21
N SER A 83 17.63 -9.18 -14.04
CA SER A 83 18.07 -8.31 -15.12
C SER A 83 19.57 -8.44 -15.38
#